data_AF-A0A2A3LVW5-F1
#
_entry.id   AF-A0A2A3LVW5-F1
#
_cell.length_a   1.000
_cell.length_b   1.000
_cell.length_c   1.000
_cell.angle_alpha   90.00
_cell.angle_beta   90.00
_cell.angle_gamma   90.00
#
_symmetry.space_group_name_H-M   'P 1'
#
loop_
_entity.id
_entity.type
_entity.pdbx_description
1 polymer ?
#
loop_
_entity_poly.entity_id
_entity_poly.type
_entity_poly.pdbx_seq_one_letter_code
_entity_poly.pdbx_strand_id
1 'polypeptide(L)' 'MTVQLDQLSPDVRQRIEGLMRANNWDFSTAMNQVFEAAVASGALSVVGRRKAKVLQLVAPMRASPRDSSG' A
#
# COMPACT_ATOMS: atom_id res chain seq x y z
N MET A 1 -9.78 -3.08 -20.92
CA MET A 1 -10.27 -3.34 -19.55
C MET A 1 -11.14 -2.16 -19.15
N THR A 2 -12.46 -2.35 -19.07
CA THR A 2 -13.43 -1.30 -18.72
C THR A 2 -13.82 -1.46 -17.26
N VAL A 3 -13.29 -0.60 -16.40
CA VAL A 3 -13.72 -0.50 -15.00
C VAL A 3 -14.98 0.36 -14.98
N GLN A 4 -16.07 -0.14 -14.40
CA GLN A 4 -17.29 0.64 -14.22
C GLN A 4 -17.34 1.23 -12.80
N LEU A 5 -17.87 2.44 -12.68
CA LEU A 5 -17.93 3.20 -11.41
C LEU A 5 -18.70 2.45 -10.31
N ASP A 6 -19.70 1.66 -10.71
CA ASP A 6 -20.54 0.83 -9.85
C ASP A 6 -19.80 -0.35 -9.20
N GLN A 7 -18.66 -0.76 -9.76
CA GLN A 7 -17.80 -1.83 -9.24
C GLN A 7 -16.77 -1.34 -8.23
N LEU A 8 -16.62 -0.02 -8.08
CA LEU A 8 -15.70 0.56 -7.11
C LEU A 8 -16.31 0.59 -5.71
N SER A 9 -15.44 0.46 -4.69
CA SER A 9 -15.85 0.62 -3.30
C SER A 9 -16.46 2.02 -3.09
N PRO A 10 -17.40 2.18 -2.13
CA PRO A 10 -18.08 3.45 -1.89
C PRO A 10 -17.12 4.63 -1.70
N ASP A 11 -16.04 4.42 -0.94
CA ASP A 11 -15.04 5.45 -0.65
C ASP A 11 -14.31 5.92 -1.91
N VAL A 12 -13.92 4.97 -2.78
CA VAL A 12 -13.22 5.27 -4.04
C VAL A 12 -14.17 5.98 -5.01
N ARG A 13 -15.43 5.55 -5.05
CA ARG A 13 -16.47 6.17 -5.87
C ARG A 13 -16.68 7.63 -5.49
N GLN A 14 -16.87 7.93 -4.20
CA GLN A 14 -17.03 9.31 -3.73
C GLN A 14 -15.85 10.19 -4.10
N ARG A 15 -14.62 9.66 -4.00
CA ARG A 15 -13.41 10.40 -4.35
C ARG A 15 -13.34 10.72 -5.85
N ILE A 16 -13.70 9.77 -6.71
CA ILE A 16 -13.73 9.98 -8.16
C ILE A 16 -14.85 10.96 -8.55
N GLU A 17 -16.05 10.82 -8.00
CA GLU A 17 -17.15 11.75 -8.24
C GLU A 17 -16.80 13.17 -7.79
N GLY A 18 -16.11 13.32 -6.66
CA GLY A 18 -15.59 14.61 -6.18
C GLY A 18 -14.63 15.25 -7.18
N LEU A 19 -13.69 14.47 -7.74
CA LEU A 19 -12.76 14.96 -8.76
C LEU A 19 -13.47 15.36 -10.05
N MET A 20 -14.43 14.56 -10.50
CA MET A 20 -15.25 14.86 -11.68
C MET A 20 -16.00 16.19 -11.50
N ARG A 21 -16.66 16.39 -10.35
CA ARG A 21 -17.42 17.61 -10.06
C ARG A 21 -16.52 18.84 -9.91
N ALA A 22 -15.38 18.71 -9.24
CA ALA A 22 -14.49 19.84 -8.97
C ALA A 22 -13.78 20.37 -10.22
N ASN A 23 -13.50 19.50 -11.20
CA ASN A 23 -12.71 19.83 -12.38
C ASN A 23 -13.49 19.73 -13.70
N ASN A 24 -14.79 19.43 -13.63
CA ASN A 24 -15.64 19.13 -14.78
C ASN A 24 -15.04 18.04 -15.69
N TRP A 25 -14.48 17.00 -15.08
CA TRP A 25 -13.83 15.89 -15.77
C TRP A 25 -14.80 14.74 -16.03
N ASP A 26 -14.52 14.00 -17.10
CA ASP A 26 -15.13 12.70 -17.33
C ASP A 26 -14.53 11.64 -16.39
N PHE A 27 -15.23 10.50 -16.28
CA PHE A 27 -14.82 9.40 -15.42
C PHE A 27 -13.42 8.86 -15.78
N SER A 28 -13.11 8.79 -17.08
CA SER A 28 -11.83 8.30 -17.58
C SER A 28 -10.67 9.17 -17.09
N THR A 29 -10.79 10.49 -17.24
CA THR A 29 -9.78 11.46 -16.80
C THR A 29 -9.61 11.42 -15.29
N ALA A 30 -10.71 11.39 -14.52
CA ALA A 30 -10.65 11.31 -13.07
C ALA A 30 -10.00 9.99 -12.58
N MET A 31 -10.32 8.86 -13.22
CA MET A 31 -9.70 7.56 -12.94
C MET A 31 -8.20 7.56 -13.25
N ASN A 32 -7.81 8.08 -14.41
CA ASN A 32 -6.39 8.17 -14.79
C ASN A 32 -5.61 8.99 -13.78
N GLN A 33 -6.13 10.13 -13.34
CA GLN A 33 -5.47 10.96 -12.33
C GLN A 33 -5.23 10.20 -11.01
N VAL A 34 -6.25 9.47 -10.53
CA VAL A 34 -6.12 8.65 -9.32
C VAL A 34 -5.09 7.53 -9.51
N PHE A 35 -5.10 6.91 -10.68
CA PHE A 35 -4.18 5.82 -11.00
C PHE A 35 -2.73 6.31 -11.10
N GLU A 36 -2.49 7.42 -11.78
CA GLU A 36 -1.17 8.06 -11.89
C GLU A 36 -0.62 8.46 -10.52
N ALA A 37 -1.45 9.08 -9.68
CA ALA A 37 -1.07 9.43 -8.32
C ALA A 37 -0.73 8.19 -7.47
N ALA A 38 -1.47 7.09 -7.63
CA ALA A 38 -1.19 5.83 -6.94
C ALA A 38 0.13 5.20 -7.41
N VAL A 39 0.40 5.21 -8.72
CA VAL A 39 1.67 4.72 -9.27
C VAL A 39 2.84 5.58 -8.79
N ALA A 40 2.73 6.90 -8.86
CA ALA A 40 3.77 7.83 -8.42
C ALA A 40 4.07 7.73 -6.91
N SER A 41 3.05 7.45 -6.09
CA SER A 41 3.21 7.20 -4.65
C SER A 41 3.75 5.80 -4.33
N GLY A 42 4.04 4.98 -5.34
CA GLY A 42 4.65 3.67 -5.16
C GLY A 42 3.66 2.58 -4.73
N ALA A 43 2.36 2.72 -5.02
CA ALA A 43 1.38 1.67 -4.75
C ALA A 43 1.82 0.31 -5.32
N LEU A 44 2.40 0.30 -6.53
CA LEU A 44 2.93 -0.92 -7.16
C LEU A 44 4.21 -1.45 -6.48
N SER A 45 4.95 -0.63 -5.73
CA SER A 45 6.12 -1.07 -4.97
C SER A 45 5.74 -1.82 -3.67
N VAL A 46 4.55 -1.53 -3.13
CA VAL A 46 4.00 -2.19 -1.94
C VAL A 46 3.35 -3.53 -2.31
N VAL A 47 2.66 -3.58 -3.44
CA VAL A 47 1.90 -4.74 -3.90
C VAL A 47 2.83 -5.65 -4.72
N GLY A 48 3.50 -6.60 -4.05
CA GLY A 48 4.26 -7.66 -4.72
C GLY A 48 5.73 -7.81 -4.30
N ARG A 49 6.28 -6.92 -3.47
CA ARG A 49 7.60 -7.19 -2.87
C ARG A 49 7.49 -8.35 -1.90
N ARG A 50 8.05 -9.50 -2.28
CA ARG A 50 8.34 -10.61 -1.38
C ARG A 50 9.26 -10.05 -0.29
N LYS A 51 8.72 -9.80 0.91
CA LYS A 51 9.52 -9.26 2.01
C LYS A 51 10.70 -10.20 2.21
N ALA A 52 11.92 -9.68 2.09
CA ALA A 52 13.12 -10.44 2.37
C ALA A 52 13.01 -10.99 3.80
N LYS A 53 13.34 -12.26 4.00
CA LYS A 53 13.36 -12.85 5.34
C LYS A 53 14.42 -12.10 6.14
N VAL A 54 13.99 -11.35 7.16
CA VAL A 54 14.91 -10.60 8.03
C VAL A 54 15.82 -11.61 8.70
N LEU A 55 17.11 -11.59 8.37
CA LEU A 55 18.11 -12.36 9.10
C LEU A 55 18.25 -11.70 10.48
N GLN A 56 17.85 -12.42 11.54
CA GLN A 56 18.13 -11.98 12.90
C GLN A 56 19.66 -12.03 13.11
N LEU A 57 20.29 -10.87 13.14
CA LEU A 57 21.76 -10.72 13.28
C LEU A 57 22.28 -11.04 14.68
N VAL A 58 21.41 -11.28 15.66
CA VAL A 58 21.79 -11.53 17.04
C VAL A 58 21.24 -12.90 17.43
N ALA A 59 22.12 -13.88 17.63
CA ALA A 59 21.75 -15.10 18.32
C ALA A 59 21.13 -14.70 19.67
N PRO A 60 19.97 -15.25 20.08
CA PRO A 60 19.38 -14.92 21.37
C PRO A 60 20.47 -15.09 22.42
N MET A 61 20.81 -13.99 23.09
CA MET A 61 21.89 -13.93 24.06
C MET A 61 21.64 -15.04 25.08
N ARG A 62 22.39 -16.13 24.98
CA ARG A 62 22.35 -17.20 25.98
C ARG A 62 22.81 -16.53 27.27
N ALA A 63 21.89 -16.36 28.22
CA ALA A 63 22.27 -16.03 29.57
C ALA A 63 23.24 -17.13 30.02
N SER A 64 24.52 -16.77 30.12
CA SER A 64 25.54 -17.64 30.72
C SER A 64 25.05 -18.01 32.13
N PRO A 65 24.98 -19.29 32.50
CA PRO A 65 24.83 -19.65 33.89
C PRO A 65 26.15 -19.26 34.54
N ARG A 66 26.15 -18.11 35.22
CA ARG A 66 27.25 -17.71 36.08
C ARG A 66 27.30 -18.75 37.19
N ASP A 67 28.25 -19.67 37.08
CA ASP A 67 28.54 -20.66 38.11
C ASP A 67 28.82 -19.91 39.41
N SER A 68 27.90 -20.05 40.37
CA SER A 68 27.97 -19.45 41.70
C SER A 68 27.70 -20.57 42.71
N SER A 69 28.73 -21.36 42.97
CA SER A 69 28.92 -22.17 44.17
C SER A 69 30.44 -22.22 44.34
N GLY A 70 31.06 -21.61 45.36
CA GLY A 70 30.64 -21.57 46.75
C GLY A 70 31.23 -22.77 47.42
#